data_AF-A0A7X9D0M5-F1
#
_entry.id   AF-A0A7X9D0M5-F1
#
_cell.length_a   1.000
_cell.length_b   1.000
_cell.length_c   1.000
_cell.angle_alpha   90.00
_cell.angle_beta   90.00
_cell.angle_gamma   90.00
#
_symmetry.space_group_name_H-M   'P 1'
#
loop_
_entity.id
_entity.type
_entity.pdbx_description
1 polymer ?
#
loop_
_entity_poly.entity_id
_entity_poly.type
_entity_poly.pdbx_seq_one_letter_code
_entity_poly.pdbx_strand_id
1 'polypeptide(L)'
;GIEPKANRSRYDFANKVADKYGYTVGDFSTGVEMRDKDNNTALVYQDKGYHYLEVYNYHKNKNALFDLLVGLGDNIDPKEIDKAVAEHMKDGVPKWRDISSGRVEVSGDTTENNSIQLLITGVWGSGE
;
A
#
# COMPACT_ATOMS: atom_id res chain seq x y z
N GLY A 1 -7.87 -31.50 13.47
CA GLY A 1 -8.01 -30.47 12.42
C GLY A 1 -6.70 -29.74 12.32
N ILE A 2 -6.10 -29.68 11.15
CA ILE A 2 -4.97 -28.78 10.92
C ILE A 2 -5.65 -27.44 10.59
N GLU A 3 -5.65 -26.51 11.53
CA GLU A 3 -5.97 -25.12 11.19
C GLU A 3 -5.05 -24.73 10.03
N PRO A 4 -5.57 -24.21 8.91
CA PRO A 4 -4.69 -23.71 7.87
C PRO A 4 -3.84 -22.64 8.52
N LYS A 5 -2.52 -22.87 8.60
CA LYS A 5 -1.58 -21.80 8.90
C LYS A 5 -1.91 -20.71 7.89
N ALA A 6 -2.54 -19.61 8.34
CA ALA A 6 -2.77 -18.46 7.52
C ALA A 6 -1.45 -18.20 6.79
N ASN A 7 -1.45 -18.24 5.46
CA ASN A 7 -0.24 -18.04 4.66
C ASN A 7 0.44 -16.76 5.17
N ARG A 8 1.57 -16.90 5.86
CA ARG A 8 2.32 -15.77 6.41
C ARG A 8 3.37 -15.42 5.39
N SER A 9 3.43 -14.13 5.05
CA SER A 9 4.52 -13.59 4.25
C SER A 9 5.78 -13.39 5.07
N ARG A 10 6.90 -13.17 4.39
CA ARG A 10 8.17 -12.70 4.98
C ARG A 10 8.08 -11.29 5.59
N TYR A 11 7.00 -10.56 5.35
CA TYR A 11 6.81 -9.18 5.82
C TYR A 11 5.88 -9.16 7.03
N ASP A 12 6.45 -9.03 8.23
CA ASP A 12 5.68 -9.01 9.49
C ASP A 12 4.63 -7.91 9.55
N PHE A 13 4.91 -6.74 8.94
CA PHE A 13 3.93 -5.65 8.87
C PHE A 13 2.70 -6.04 8.06
N ALA A 14 2.87 -6.74 6.93
CA ALA A 14 1.76 -7.17 6.09
C ALA A 14 0.92 -8.25 6.77
N ASN A 15 1.56 -9.18 7.49
CA ASN A 15 0.87 -10.19 8.28
C ASN A 15 -0.02 -9.55 9.36
N LYS A 16 0.50 -8.54 10.07
CA LYS A 16 -0.27 -7.80 11.09
C LYS A 16 -1.47 -7.06 10.51
N VAL A 17 -1.32 -6.44 9.34
CA VAL A 17 -2.44 -5.79 8.64
C VAL A 17 -3.46 -6.85 8.23
N ALA A 18 -3.04 -7.95 7.62
CA ALA A 18 -3.94 -9.01 7.20
C ALA A 18 -4.73 -9.61 8.37
N ASP A 19 -4.08 -9.91 9.48
CA ASP A 19 -4.73 -10.40 10.70
C ASP A 19 -5.78 -9.39 11.23
N LYS A 20 -5.47 -8.08 11.20
CA LYS A 20 -6.36 -7.01 11.68
C LYS A 20 -7.62 -6.86 10.84
N TYR A 21 -7.52 -7.02 9.51
CA TYR A 21 -8.63 -6.80 8.58
C TYR A 21 -9.28 -8.11 8.06
N GLY A 22 -8.80 -9.27 8.52
CA GLY A 22 -9.29 -10.58 8.08
C GLY A 22 -8.94 -10.90 6.63
N TYR A 23 -7.78 -10.43 6.16
CA TYR A 23 -7.28 -10.72 4.82
C TYR A 23 -6.44 -11.99 4.81
N THR A 24 -6.37 -12.64 3.65
CA THR A 24 -5.36 -13.67 3.37
C THR A 24 -4.14 -13.02 2.73
N VAL A 25 -2.95 -13.58 2.95
CA VAL A 25 -1.71 -13.07 2.35
C VAL A 25 -1.14 -14.10 1.38
N GLY A 26 -0.86 -13.68 0.15
CA GLY A 26 -0.04 -14.40 -0.82
C GLY A 26 1.34 -13.76 -0.89
N ASP A 27 2.39 -14.51 -0.57
CA ASP A 27 3.78 -14.06 -0.73
C ASP A 27 4.26 -14.40 -2.15
N PHE A 28 5.02 -13.48 -2.76
CA PHE A 28 5.69 -13.68 -4.04
C PHE A 28 7.08 -13.03 -4.03
N SER A 29 7.88 -13.31 -5.06
CA SER A 29 9.33 -13.02 -5.06
C SER A 29 9.70 -11.59 -4.63
N THR A 30 8.92 -10.59 -5.05
CA THR A 30 9.19 -9.17 -4.78
C THR A 30 8.18 -8.53 -3.83
N GLY A 31 7.27 -9.27 -3.20
CA GLY A 31 6.18 -8.61 -2.49
C GLY A 31 5.09 -9.53 -1.94
N VAL A 32 3.97 -8.92 -1.59
CA VAL A 32 2.80 -9.61 -1.05
C VAL A 32 1.52 -9.07 -1.66
N GLU A 33 0.56 -9.96 -1.82
CA GLU A 33 -0.82 -9.65 -2.18
C GLU A 33 -1.70 -9.98 -0.98
N MET A 34 -2.53 -9.04 -0.54
CA MET A 34 -3.56 -9.26 0.46
C MET A 34 -4.93 -9.32 -0.22
N ARG A 35 -5.68 -10.39 0.07
CA ARG A 35 -7.02 -10.62 -0.50
C ARG A 35 -8.08 -10.61 0.59
N ASP A 36 -9.22 -10.00 0.29
CA ASP A 36 -10.37 -9.99 1.19
C ASP A 36 -11.07 -11.36 1.29
N LYS A 37 -12.10 -11.44 2.13
CA LYS A 37 -12.89 -12.66 2.35
C LYS A 37 -13.58 -13.21 1.10
N ASP A 38 -13.78 -12.36 0.09
CA ASP A 38 -14.43 -12.69 -1.18
C ASP A 38 -13.36 -13.04 -2.24
N ASN A 39 -12.10 -13.17 -1.81
CA ASN A 39 -10.91 -13.47 -2.62
C ASN A 39 -10.52 -12.38 -3.63
N ASN A 40 -11.04 -11.16 -3.47
CA ASN A 40 -10.64 -10.00 -4.27
C ASN A 40 -9.34 -9.42 -3.73
N THR A 41 -8.47 -8.97 -4.63
CA THR A 41 -7.26 -8.24 -4.25
C THR A 41 -7.65 -6.95 -3.54
N ALA A 42 -7.13 -6.73 -2.34
CA ALA A 42 -7.36 -5.53 -1.54
C ALA A 42 -6.14 -4.62 -1.56
N LEU A 43 -4.95 -5.19 -1.32
CA LEU A 43 -3.69 -4.48 -1.27
C LEU A 43 -2.60 -5.32 -1.95
N VAL A 44 -1.68 -4.66 -2.63
CA VAL A 44 -0.41 -5.24 -3.09
C VAL A 44 0.71 -4.39 -2.54
N TYR A 45 1.76 -5.02 -2.05
CA TYR A 45 3.02 -4.38 -1.71
C TYR A 45 4.15 -5.04 -2.48
N GLN A 46 5.06 -4.25 -3.05
CA GLN A 46 6.28 -4.74 -3.69
C GLN A 46 7.48 -3.91 -3.25
N ASP A 47 8.60 -4.59 -3.01
CA ASP A 47 9.91 -4.00 -2.81
C ASP A 47 10.73 -4.16 -4.09
N LYS A 48 10.97 -3.05 -4.79
CA LYS A 48 11.71 -2.99 -6.06
C LYS A 48 12.97 -2.12 -5.97
N GLY A 49 13.51 -1.92 -4.77
CA GLY A 49 14.47 -0.84 -4.48
C GLY A 49 13.78 0.52 -4.24
N TYR A 50 12.46 0.53 -4.32
CA TYR A 50 11.52 1.53 -3.83
C TYR A 50 10.26 0.77 -3.37
N HIS A 51 9.47 1.37 -2.48
CA HIS A 51 8.22 0.72 -2.07
C HIS A 51 7.11 1.07 -3.07
N TYR A 52 6.51 0.03 -3.60
CA TYR A 52 5.37 0.12 -4.49
C TYR A 52 4.16 -0.48 -3.81
N LEU A 53 3.07 0.27 -3.74
CA LEU A 53 1.82 -0.21 -3.18
C LEU A 53 0.68 -0.01 -4.17
N GLU A 54 -0.23 -0.97 -4.22
CA GLU A 54 -1.51 -0.82 -4.88
C GLU A 54 -2.63 -1.05 -3.86
N VAL A 55 -3.66 -0.22 -3.92
CA VAL A 55 -4.88 -0.38 -3.13
C VAL A 55 -6.08 -0.38 -4.05
N TYR A 56 -6.80 -1.49 -4.08
CA TYR A 56 -8.02 -1.64 -4.86
C TYR A 56 -9.19 -1.12 -4.05
N ASN A 57 -10.17 -0.47 -4.70
CA ASN A 57 -11.33 0.10 -4.01
C ASN A 57 -10.89 0.93 -2.78
N TYR A 58 -10.19 2.03 -3.05
CA TYR A 58 -9.51 2.85 -2.05
C TYR A 58 -10.38 3.15 -0.82
N HIS A 59 -11.64 3.54 -1.00
CA HIS A 59 -12.52 3.87 0.12
C HIS A 59 -12.77 2.70 1.07
N LYS A 60 -12.87 1.47 0.53
CA LYS A 60 -12.99 0.24 1.33
C LYS A 60 -11.69 -0.08 2.06
N ASN A 61 -10.55 0.09 1.39
CA ASN A 61 -9.27 -0.46 1.84
C ASN A 61 -8.28 0.56 2.42
N LYS A 62 -8.62 1.86 2.48
CA LYS A 62 -7.68 2.93 2.90
C LYS A 62 -7.13 2.75 4.30
N ASN A 63 -7.93 2.26 5.26
CA ASN A 63 -7.44 2.08 6.63
C ASN A 63 -6.38 0.96 6.70
N ALA A 64 -6.57 -0.11 5.92
CA ALA A 64 -5.59 -1.18 5.81
C ALA A 64 -4.30 -0.68 5.12
N LEU A 65 -4.42 0.16 4.08
CA LEU A 65 -3.27 0.86 3.51
C LEU A 65 -2.55 1.71 4.55
N PHE A 66 -3.26 2.49 5.36
CA PHE A 66 -2.64 3.38 6.36
C PHE A 66 -1.89 2.60 7.44
N ASP A 67 -2.46 1.50 7.94
CA ASP A 67 -1.75 0.63 8.88
C ASP A 67 -0.52 -0.03 8.22
N LEU A 68 -0.61 -0.37 6.93
CA LEU A 68 0.53 -0.89 6.17
C LEU A 68 1.65 0.14 6.03
N LEU A 69 1.33 1.40 5.71
CA LEU A 69 2.27 2.52 5.62
C LEU A 69 2.94 2.79 6.97
N VAL A 70 2.18 2.75 8.07
CA VAL A 70 2.74 2.85 9.42
C VAL A 70 3.69 1.69 9.71
N GLY A 71 3.35 0.48 9.27
CA GLY A 71 4.19 -0.71 9.41
C GLY A 71 5.48 -0.70 8.60
N LEU A 72 5.52 0.04 7.48
CA LEU A 72 6.72 0.25 6.67
C LEU A 72 7.75 1.17 7.37
N GLY A 73 7.28 2.11 8.18
CA GLY A 73 8.15 2.93 9.04
C GLY A 73 8.76 4.18 8.37
N ASP A 74 8.32 4.56 7.17
CA ASP A 74 8.87 5.68 6.40
C ASP A 74 8.47 7.10 6.89
N ASN A 75 7.94 7.23 8.11
CA ASN A 75 7.35 8.47 8.65
C ASN A 75 6.34 9.12 7.68
N ILE A 76 5.56 8.29 6.99
CA ILE A 76 4.53 8.75 6.06
C ILE A 76 3.31 9.13 6.90
N ASP A 77 2.88 10.40 6.83
CA ASP A 77 1.59 10.79 7.40
C ASP A 77 0.46 10.27 6.50
N PRO A 78 -0.36 9.30 6.96
CA PRO A 78 -1.43 8.75 6.15
C PRO A 78 -2.47 9.80 5.74
N LYS A 79 -2.61 10.91 6.48
CA LYS A 79 -3.53 12.00 6.12
C LYS A 79 -3.05 12.79 4.90
N GLU A 80 -1.74 12.98 4.75
CA GLU A 80 -1.19 13.63 3.56
C GLU A 80 -1.36 12.74 2.32
N ILE A 81 -1.28 11.43 2.51
CA ILE A 81 -1.63 10.45 1.47
C ILE A 81 -3.12 10.52 1.14
N ASP A 82 -4.03 10.53 2.13
CA ASP A 82 -5.48 10.64 1.88
C ASP A 82 -5.81 11.90 1.06
N LYS A 83 -5.17 13.01 1.39
CA LYS A 83 -5.31 14.28 0.66
C LYS A 83 -4.79 14.15 -0.77
N ALA A 84 -3.63 13.54 -0.98
CA ALA A 84 -3.07 13.33 -2.31
C ALA A 84 -3.96 12.40 -3.16
N VAL A 85 -4.53 11.36 -2.58
CA VAL A 85 -5.49 10.49 -3.25
C VAL A 85 -6.77 11.25 -3.61
N ALA A 86 -7.32 12.05 -2.70
CA ALA A 86 -8.50 12.87 -2.98
C ALA A 86 -8.27 13.89 -4.11
N GLU A 87 -7.10 14.53 -4.12
CA GLU A 87 -6.68 15.43 -5.20
C GLU A 87 -6.53 14.67 -6.53
N HIS A 88 -5.91 13.48 -6.51
CA HIS A 88 -5.77 12.63 -7.70
C HIS A 88 -7.12 12.17 -8.24
N MET A 89 -8.03 11.73 -7.37
CA MET A 89 -9.39 11.31 -7.74
C MET A 89 -10.21 12.44 -8.37
N LYS A 90 -9.91 13.70 -8.03
CA LYS A 90 -10.63 14.86 -8.55
C LYS A 90 -10.27 15.19 -10.00
N ASP A 91 -9.00 15.10 -10.38
CA ASP A 91 -8.52 15.56 -11.69
C ASP A 91 -7.79 14.50 -12.52
N GLY A 92 -7.60 13.30 -11.99
CA GLY A 92 -6.91 12.18 -12.66
C GLY A 92 -5.41 12.40 -12.82
N VAL A 93 -4.84 13.48 -12.28
CA VAL A 93 -3.41 13.81 -12.43
C VAL A 93 -2.65 13.25 -11.23
N PRO A 94 -1.49 12.59 -11.42
CA PRO A 94 -0.67 12.14 -10.30
C PRO A 94 -0.38 13.26 -9.31
N LYS A 95 -0.29 12.91 -8.03
CA LYS A 95 -0.01 13.84 -6.93
C LYS A 95 1.22 13.40 -6.20
N TRP A 96 1.96 14.36 -5.67
CA TRP A 96 3.18 14.06 -4.95
C TRP A 96 3.16 14.68 -3.56
N ARG A 97 3.78 13.96 -2.61
CA ARG A 97 4.00 14.41 -1.25
C ARG A 97 5.43 14.14 -0.85
N ASP A 98 6.11 15.17 -0.38
CA ASP A 98 7.43 15.00 0.19
C ASP A 98 7.29 14.40 1.59
N ILE A 99 8.14 13.44 1.91
CA ILE A 99 8.21 12.76 3.21
C ILE A 99 9.65 12.84 3.71
N SER A 100 9.86 12.59 5.01
CA SER A 100 11.20 12.71 5.59
C SER A 100 12.25 11.81 4.90
N SER A 101 11.83 10.66 4.39
CA SER A 101 12.69 9.69 3.71
C SER A 101 12.72 9.85 2.19
N GLY A 102 12.01 10.82 1.60
CA GLY A 102 11.95 10.98 0.14
C GLY A 102 10.64 11.58 -0.37
N ARG A 103 9.99 10.89 -1.32
CA ARG A 103 8.76 11.37 -1.94
C ARG A 103 7.80 10.22 -2.23
N VAL A 104 6.51 10.48 -2.01
CA VAL A 104 5.42 9.60 -2.44
C VAL A 104 4.77 10.19 -3.68
N GLU A 105 4.71 9.40 -4.74
CA GLU A 105 3.80 9.63 -5.86
C GLU A 105 2.52 8.83 -5.65
N VAL A 106 1.38 9.48 -5.87
CA VAL A 106 0.05 8.89 -5.86
C VAL A 106 -0.50 9.00 -7.28
N SER A 107 -0.81 7.85 -7.87
CA SER A 107 -1.34 7.74 -9.23
C SER A 107 -2.30 6.54 -9.33
N GLY A 108 -2.69 6.13 -10.54
CA GLY A 108 -3.58 5.01 -10.77
C GLY A 108 -4.88 5.42 -11.48
N ASP A 109 -5.85 4.51 -11.46
CA ASP A 109 -7.16 4.76 -12.03
C ASP A 109 -8.16 5.00 -10.89
N THR A 110 -8.95 6.07 -11.05
CA THR A 110 -9.76 6.68 -10.01
C THR A 110 -11.19 6.13 -9.96
N THR A 111 -11.53 5.17 -10.81
CA THR A 111 -12.85 4.52 -10.81
C THR A 111 -12.99 3.49 -9.67
N GLU A 112 -14.22 3.23 -9.24
CA GLU A 112 -14.56 2.54 -7.98
C GLU A 112 -14.01 1.11 -7.83
N ASN A 113 -13.64 0.46 -8.93
CA ASN A 113 -13.10 -0.91 -8.95
C ASN A 113 -11.61 -0.98 -9.29
N ASN A 114 -10.98 0.16 -9.52
CA ASN A 114 -9.58 0.21 -9.91
C ASN A 114 -8.66 0.52 -8.73
N SER A 115 -7.37 0.44 -9.00
CA SER A 115 -6.31 0.56 -8.01
C SER A 115 -5.74 1.97 -8.00
N ILE A 116 -5.58 2.52 -6.79
CA ILE A 116 -4.66 3.63 -6.54
C ILE A 116 -3.28 3.05 -6.27
N GLN A 117 -2.26 3.67 -6.85
CA GLN A 117 -0.87 3.26 -6.78
C GLN A 117 -0.07 4.29 -5.97
N LEU A 118 0.79 3.81 -5.09
CA LEU A 118 1.75 4.62 -4.34
C LEU A 118 3.16 4.17 -4.68
N LEU A 119 3.98 5.08 -5.20
CA LEU A 119 5.43 4.89 -5.29
C LEU A 119 6.11 5.73 -4.20
N ILE A 120 6.71 5.07 -3.23
CA ILE A 120 7.53 5.70 -2.20
C ILE A 120 8.99 5.51 -2.61
N THR A 121 9.61 6.61 -3.00
CA THR A 121 11.01 6.64 -3.39
C THR A 121 11.83 7.35 -2.33
N GLY A 122 13.02 6.84 -2.03
CA GLY A 122 13.93 7.48 -1.09
C GLY A 122 14.39 8.86 -1.58
N VAL A 123 14.92 9.70 -0.68
CA VAL A 123 15.72 10.86 -1.09
C VAL A 123 16.92 10.27 -1.83
N TRP A 124 16.93 10.39 -3.15
CA TRP A 124 18.16 10.28 -3.89
C TRP A 124 19.03 11.39 -3.32
N GLY A 125 19.96 11.03 -2.44
CA GLY A 125 21.05 11.92 -2.10
C GLY A 125 21.60 12.36 -3.44
N SER A 126 21.40 13.64 -3.77
CA SER A 126 22.20 14.30 -4.78
C SER A 126 23.63 14.03 -4.34
N GLY A 127 24.29 13.08 -4.98
CA GLY A 127 25.70 12.85 -4.77
C GLY A 127 26.36 14.21 -4.99
N GLU A 128 26.90 14.75 -3.90
CA GLU A 128 28.00 15.71 -3.98
C GLU A 128 29.21 15.01 -4.61
#